data_AF-R7U9F6-F1
#
_entry.id   AF-R7U9F6-F1
#
_cell.length_a   1.000
_cell.length_b   1.000
_cell.length_c   1.000
_cell.angle_alpha   90.00
_cell.angle_beta   90.00
_cell.angle_gamma   90.00
#
_symmetry.space_group_name_H-M   'P 1'
#
loop_
_entity.id
_entity.type
_entity.pdbx_description
1 polymer ?
#
loop_
_entity_poly.entity_id
_entity_poly.type
_entity_poly.pdbx_seq_one_letter_code
_entity_poly.pdbx_strand_id
1 'polypeptide(L)'
;MGFYGSTQPIRVIRTPAIWYNQGIHEERRARRRMERKYYKTKLVVHKQMLQEQNMRVIELIRQRKKDYFKEMVDVANNKEVFKLVNSLLTLELGTFLPTNAHMELLPKLFSDFFQDKVLKICEELNSTENSLDEHVGTDEESEQAHTLGSFNSFTKEEIGVIIITQSPCKTCLLDCILTQFLQQPPVLAVLLPQITTLELRWSALI
;
A
#
# COMPACT_ATOMS: atom_id res chain seq x y z
N MET A 1 42.98 18.32 -40.70
CA MET A 1 42.40 17.09 -40.13
C MET A 1 41.36 17.50 -39.10
N GLY A 2 40.06 17.42 -39.44
CA GLY A 2 38.97 17.72 -38.50
C GLY A 2 38.39 16.43 -37.94
N PHE A 3 38.49 16.23 -36.63
CA PHE A 3 37.86 15.11 -35.92
C PHE A 3 36.35 15.39 -35.77
N TYR A 4 35.53 14.80 -36.64
CA TYR A 4 34.10 14.68 -36.38
C TYR A 4 33.90 13.59 -35.33
N GLY A 5 33.77 14.00 -34.07
CA GLY A 5 33.30 13.11 -33.00
C GLY A 5 31.85 12.72 -33.28
N SER A 6 31.63 11.46 -33.67
CA SER A 6 30.28 10.92 -33.80
C SER A 6 29.66 10.78 -32.41
N THR A 7 28.82 11.73 -32.02
CA THR A 7 27.95 11.57 -30.86
C THR A 7 26.86 10.57 -31.23
N GLN A 8 27.06 9.31 -30.85
CA GLN A 8 26.00 8.30 -30.96
C GLN A 8 24.84 8.73 -30.05
N PRO A 9 23.59 8.79 -30.55
CA PRO A 9 22.45 9.17 -29.72
C PRO A 9 22.27 8.15 -28.60
N ILE A 10 22.22 8.63 -27.36
CA ILE A 10 21.98 7.81 -26.17
C ILE A 10 20.65 7.07 -26.37
N ARG A 11 20.75 5.76 -26.56
CA ARG A 11 19.59 4.89 -26.76
C ARG A 11 18.99 4.58 -25.39
N VAL A 12 18.04 5.39 -24.94
CA VAL A 12 17.30 5.14 -23.71
C VAL A 12 16.46 3.88 -23.90
N ILE A 13 16.92 2.75 -23.36
CA ILE A 13 16.16 1.51 -23.31
C ILE A 13 15.14 1.67 -22.18
N ARG A 14 13.89 1.97 -22.53
CA ARG A 14 12.79 1.94 -21.56
C ARG A 14 12.36 0.49 -21.37
N THR A 15 12.46 -0.01 -20.15
CA THR A 15 11.82 -1.25 -19.75
C THR A 15 10.32 -1.13 -20.03
N PRO A 16 9.71 -2.12 -20.73
CA PRO A 16 8.27 -2.12 -20.93
C PRO A 16 7.57 -2.17 -19.57
N ALA A 17 6.42 -1.50 -19.46
CA ALA A 17 5.58 -1.66 -18.27
C ALA A 17 5.17 -3.14 -18.12
N ILE A 18 4.95 -3.59 -16.89
CA ILE A 18 4.74 -5.01 -16.59
C ILE A 18 3.48 -5.58 -17.28
N TRP A 19 2.45 -4.74 -17.46
CA TRP A 19 1.22 -5.05 -18.19
C TRP A 19 1.34 -4.91 -19.73
N TYR A 20 2.53 -4.55 -20.24
CA TYR A 20 2.76 -4.36 -21.68
C TYR A 20 2.95 -5.70 -22.38
N ASN A 21 2.25 -5.90 -23.50
CA ASN A 21 2.35 -7.13 -24.29
C ASN A 21 2.45 -6.85 -25.79
N GLN A 22 2.65 -7.93 -26.55
CA GLN A 22 2.81 -7.88 -28.00
C GLN A 22 1.57 -7.36 -28.73
N GLY A 23 0.36 -7.65 -28.24
CA GLY A 23 -0.89 -7.13 -28.84
C GLY A 23 -0.97 -5.61 -28.78
N ILE A 24 -0.63 -5.00 -27.64
CA ILE A 24 -0.53 -3.53 -27.52
C ILE A 24 0.55 -2.99 -28.47
N HIS A 25 1.65 -3.71 -28.62
CA HIS A 25 2.72 -3.31 -29.53
C HIS A 25 2.23 -3.29 -31.00
N GLU A 26 1.45 -4.27 -31.42
CA GLU A 26 0.91 -4.38 -32.77
C GLU A 26 -0.09 -3.27 -33.08
N GLU A 27 -1.03 -3.02 -32.17
CA GLU A 27 -2.02 -1.95 -32.34
C GLU A 27 -1.36 -0.56 -32.35
N ARG A 28 -0.30 -0.35 -31.57
CA ARG A 28 0.53 0.87 -31.65
C ARG A 28 1.27 0.99 -32.98
N ARG A 29 1.74 -0.12 -33.56
CA ARG A 29 2.34 -0.12 -34.91
C ARG A 29 1.30 0.23 -35.96
N ALA A 30 0.09 -0.33 -35.89
CA ALA A 30 -1.02 0.00 -36.77
C ALA A 30 -1.38 1.49 -36.68
N ARG A 31 -1.49 2.05 -35.47
CA ARG A 31 -1.68 3.49 -35.25
C ARG A 31 -0.65 4.35 -35.98
N ARG A 32 0.65 4.04 -35.84
CA ARG A 32 1.73 4.76 -36.53
C ARG A 32 1.61 4.67 -38.06
N ARG A 33 1.14 3.54 -38.60
CA ARG A 33 0.89 3.41 -40.05
C ARG A 33 -0.25 4.33 -40.50
N MET A 34 -1.36 4.36 -39.76
CA MET A 34 -2.50 5.22 -40.06
C MET A 34 -2.15 6.70 -39.93
N GLU A 35 -1.36 7.03 -38.92
CA GLU A 35 -0.83 8.38 -38.71
C GLU A 35 0.00 8.84 -39.91
N ARG A 36 0.99 8.04 -40.36
CA ARG A 36 1.78 8.34 -41.56
C ARG A 36 0.89 8.47 -42.81
N LYS A 37 -0.11 7.60 -42.96
CA LYS A 37 -1.06 7.64 -44.08
C LYS A 37 -1.86 8.95 -44.08
N TYR A 38 -2.37 9.37 -42.93
CA TYR A 38 -3.08 10.64 -42.77
C TYR A 38 -2.16 11.84 -43.07
N TYR A 39 -0.94 11.86 -42.54
CA TYR A 39 0.00 12.95 -42.83
C TYR A 39 0.35 13.08 -44.32
N LYS A 40 0.46 11.95 -45.03
CA LYS A 40 0.75 11.94 -46.47
C LYS A 40 -0.44 12.40 -47.34
N THR A 41 -1.66 12.06 -46.94
CA THR A 41 -2.84 12.21 -47.82
C THR A 41 -3.79 13.33 -47.40
N LYS A 42 -3.81 13.71 -46.12
CA LYS A 42 -4.71 14.72 -45.52
C LYS A 42 -6.21 14.49 -45.76
N LEU A 43 -6.61 13.27 -46.14
CA LEU A 43 -8.01 12.92 -46.36
C LEU A 43 -8.76 12.71 -45.04
N VAL A 44 -10.03 13.12 -45.01
CA VAL A 44 -10.93 12.98 -43.84
C VAL A 44 -11.11 11.52 -43.44
N VAL A 45 -11.27 10.61 -44.40
CA VAL A 45 -11.42 9.17 -44.13
C VAL A 45 -10.21 8.61 -43.37
N HIS A 46 -8.98 9.03 -43.74
CA HIS A 46 -7.79 8.59 -43.04
C HIS A 46 -7.65 9.21 -41.63
N LYS A 47 -8.21 10.41 -41.43
CA LYS A 47 -8.32 11.02 -40.09
C LYS A 47 -9.26 10.22 -39.20
N GLN A 48 -10.43 9.82 -39.72
CA GLN A 48 -11.39 8.98 -39.01
C GLN A 48 -10.78 7.63 -38.63
N MET A 49 -10.14 6.95 -39.59
CA MET A 49 -9.43 5.70 -39.32
C MET A 49 -8.32 5.85 -38.25
N LEU A 50 -7.60 6.97 -38.23
CA LEU A 50 -6.62 7.25 -37.18
C LEU A 50 -7.30 7.44 -35.81
N GLN A 51 -8.44 8.14 -35.76
CA GLN A 51 -9.20 8.33 -34.53
C GLN A 51 -9.72 6.99 -33.99
N GLU A 52 -10.29 6.14 -34.84
CA GLU A 52 -10.73 4.79 -34.48
C GLU A 52 -9.58 3.94 -33.93
N GLN A 53 -8.43 3.97 -34.63
CA GLN A 53 -7.25 3.24 -34.21
C GLN A 53 -6.68 3.78 -32.89
N ASN A 54 -6.78 5.09 -32.64
CA ASN A 54 -6.40 5.70 -31.37
C ASN A 54 -7.29 5.18 -30.23
N MET A 55 -8.61 5.19 -30.42
CA MET A 55 -9.56 4.68 -29.43
C MET A 55 -9.31 3.21 -29.13
N ARG A 56 -9.08 2.38 -30.17
CA ARG A 56 -8.74 0.97 -30.01
C ARG A 56 -7.49 0.76 -29.14
N VAL A 57 -6.42 1.51 -29.38
CA VAL A 57 -5.18 1.41 -28.58
C VAL A 57 -5.43 1.83 -27.14
N ILE A 58 -6.19 2.91 -26.91
CA ILE A 58 -6.52 3.39 -25.56
C ILE A 58 -7.31 2.33 -24.80
N GLU A 59 -8.36 1.79 -25.42
CA GLU A 59 -9.21 0.78 -24.79
C GLU A 59 -8.46 -0.51 -24.52
N LEU A 60 -7.63 -0.98 -25.46
CA LEU A 60 -6.81 -2.16 -25.25
C LEU A 60 -5.84 -1.98 -24.06
N ILE A 61 -5.21 -0.81 -23.93
CA ILE A 61 -4.33 -0.52 -22.79
C ILE A 61 -5.14 -0.48 -21.49
N ARG A 62 -6.33 0.12 -21.49
CA ARG A 62 -7.21 0.21 -20.32
C ARG A 62 -7.63 -1.19 -19.85
N GLN A 63 -8.09 -2.03 -20.77
CA GLN A 63 -8.49 -3.41 -20.49
C GLN A 63 -7.32 -4.21 -19.94
N ARG A 64 -6.16 -4.19 -20.61
CA ARG A 64 -4.99 -4.95 -20.16
C ARG A 64 -4.46 -4.53 -18.80
N LYS A 65 -4.49 -3.23 -18.48
CA LYS A 65 -4.17 -2.77 -17.12
C LYS A 65 -5.16 -3.36 -16.11
N LYS A 66 -6.46 -3.28 -16.39
CA LYS A 66 -7.50 -3.80 -15.51
C LYS A 66 -7.34 -5.30 -15.29
N ASP A 67 -7.17 -6.07 -16.35
CA ASP A 67 -7.03 -7.54 -16.28
C ASP A 67 -5.79 -7.94 -15.49
N TYR A 68 -4.65 -7.29 -15.76
CA TYR A 68 -3.39 -7.56 -15.06
C TYR A 68 -3.48 -7.31 -13.54
N PHE A 69 -4.03 -6.16 -13.13
CA PHE A 69 -4.17 -5.86 -11.70
C PHE A 69 -5.25 -6.69 -11.04
N LYS A 70 -6.31 -7.06 -11.78
CA LYS A 70 -7.34 -7.98 -11.28
C LYS A 70 -6.75 -9.36 -10.99
N GLU A 71 -6.00 -9.93 -11.94
CA GLU A 71 -5.34 -11.22 -11.77
C GLU A 71 -4.37 -11.23 -10.59
N MET A 72 -3.60 -10.14 -10.40
CA MET A 72 -2.74 -10.03 -9.21
C MET A 72 -3.53 -10.00 -7.90
N VAL A 73 -4.68 -9.31 -7.85
CA VAL A 73 -5.51 -9.26 -6.64
C VAL A 73 -6.15 -10.61 -6.35
N ASP A 74 -6.59 -11.34 -7.39
CA ASP A 74 -7.25 -12.64 -7.24
C ASP A 74 -6.32 -13.71 -6.64
N VAL A 75 -5.00 -13.59 -6.82
CA VAL A 75 -3.98 -14.53 -6.32
C VAL A 75 -3.31 -14.06 -5.02
N ALA A 76 -3.47 -12.80 -4.64
CA ALA A 76 -2.74 -12.16 -3.55
C ALA A 76 -3.42 -12.31 -2.17
N ASN A 77 -2.59 -12.36 -1.11
CA ASN A 77 -3.07 -12.26 0.27
C ASN A 77 -3.44 -10.82 0.66
N ASN A 78 -4.25 -10.63 1.70
CA ASN A 78 -4.68 -9.30 2.18
C ASN A 78 -3.52 -8.29 2.32
N LYS A 79 -2.38 -8.71 2.89
CA LYS A 79 -1.19 -7.86 3.02
C LYS A 79 -0.58 -7.44 1.68
N GLU A 80 -0.63 -8.32 0.69
CA GLU A 80 -0.10 -8.07 -0.66
C GLU A 80 -1.02 -7.16 -1.45
N VAL A 81 -2.35 -7.31 -1.30
CA VAL A 81 -3.34 -6.39 -1.87
C VAL A 81 -3.14 -4.98 -1.31
N PHE A 82 -2.98 -4.82 0.00
CA PHE A 82 -2.70 -3.51 0.60
C PHE A 82 -1.39 -2.89 0.07
N LYS A 83 -0.32 -3.69 -0.07
CA LYS A 83 0.94 -3.22 -0.67
C LYS A 83 0.74 -2.79 -2.13
N LEU A 84 0.01 -3.58 -2.91
CA LEU A 84 -0.28 -3.29 -4.30
C LEU A 84 -1.08 -2.00 -4.43
N VAL A 85 -2.16 -1.84 -3.67
CA VAL A 85 -2.97 -0.62 -3.66
C VAL A 85 -2.13 0.59 -3.24
N ASN A 86 -1.30 0.44 -2.21
CA ASN A 86 -0.36 1.49 -1.80
C ASN A 86 0.62 1.85 -2.91
N SER A 87 1.17 0.89 -3.67
CA SER A 87 2.07 1.18 -4.81
C SER A 87 1.35 1.85 -6.00
N LEU A 88 0.04 1.67 -6.13
CA LEU A 88 -0.76 2.28 -7.20
C LEU A 88 -1.18 3.72 -6.85
N LEU A 89 -1.50 3.96 -5.58
CA LEU A 89 -1.94 5.27 -5.06
C LEU A 89 -0.76 6.16 -4.71
N THR A 90 0.25 5.57 -4.08
CA THR A 90 1.52 6.21 -3.83
C THR A 90 2.35 5.91 -5.07
N LEU A 91 2.35 6.84 -6.03
CA LEU A 91 3.56 6.99 -6.86
C LEU A 91 4.69 6.96 -5.85
N GLU A 92 5.58 5.98 -5.90
CA GLU A 92 6.75 5.92 -5.03
C GLU A 92 7.59 7.18 -5.27
N LEU A 93 7.16 8.29 -4.68
CA LEU A 93 8.00 9.30 -4.11
C LEU A 93 8.76 8.50 -3.06
N GLY A 94 9.78 7.76 -3.52
CA GLY A 94 10.75 7.22 -2.61
C GLY A 94 11.08 8.35 -1.67
N THR A 95 11.04 8.05 -0.37
CA THR A 95 11.45 8.98 0.67
C THR A 95 12.95 9.18 0.53
N PHE A 96 13.34 9.80 -0.57
CA PHE A 96 14.69 10.19 -0.86
C PHE A 96 14.90 11.43 -0.03
N LEU A 97 15.90 11.39 0.82
CA LEU A 97 16.47 12.62 1.34
C LEU A 97 16.76 13.54 0.14
N PRO A 98 16.46 14.85 0.24
CA PRO A 98 16.70 15.77 -0.85
C PRO A 98 18.16 15.64 -1.30
N THR A 99 18.36 15.08 -2.49
CA THR A 99 19.70 14.73 -3.02
C THR A 99 20.57 15.97 -3.25
N ASN A 100 19.95 17.15 -3.24
CA ASN A 100 20.59 18.45 -3.44
C ASN A 100 20.82 19.25 -2.14
N ALA A 101 20.61 18.66 -0.96
CA ALA A 101 20.86 19.35 0.31
C ALA A 101 22.34 19.18 0.74
N HIS A 102 23.01 20.29 1.06
CA HIS A 102 24.33 20.25 1.68
C HIS A 102 24.24 19.50 3.02
N MET A 103 25.15 18.55 3.25
CA MET A 103 25.13 17.64 4.40
C MET A 103 25.10 18.37 5.76
N GLU A 104 25.66 19.58 5.82
CA GLU A 104 25.66 20.44 7.01
C GLU A 104 24.28 21.06 7.34
N LEU A 105 23.41 21.25 6.34
CA LEU A 105 22.08 21.83 6.51
C LEU A 105 21.02 20.77 6.80
N LEU A 106 21.33 19.49 6.55
CA LEU A 106 20.38 18.39 6.69
C LEU A 106 19.87 18.19 8.13
N PRO A 107 20.69 18.26 9.20
CA PRO A 107 20.20 18.13 10.57
C PRO A 107 19.23 19.24 10.96
N LYS A 108 19.48 20.46 10.49
CA LYS A 108 18.61 21.60 10.74
C LYS A 108 17.29 21.46 10.00
N LEU A 109 17.32 21.16 8.70
CA LEU A 109 16.11 20.90 7.90
C LEU A 109 15.28 19.74 8.48
N PHE A 110 15.94 18.70 8.99
CA PHE A 110 15.28 17.59 9.66
C PHE A 110 14.62 18.04 10.96
N SER A 111 15.34 18.76 11.82
CA SER A 111 14.81 19.30 13.07
C SER A 111 13.59 20.20 12.82
N ASP A 112 13.72 21.14 11.89
CA ASP A 112 12.67 22.10 11.54
C ASP A 112 11.42 21.37 11.03
N PHE A 113 11.59 20.38 10.13
CA PHE A 113 10.48 19.58 9.62
C PHE A 113 9.69 18.86 10.73
N PHE A 114 10.37 18.23 11.69
CA PHE A 114 9.68 17.52 12.77
C PHE A 114 9.05 18.48 13.78
N GLN A 115 9.67 19.63 14.05
CA GLN A 115 9.07 20.67 14.89
C GLN A 115 7.77 21.20 14.26
N ASP A 116 7.81 21.58 12.98
CA ASP A 116 6.65 22.05 12.24
C ASP A 116 5.54 20.99 12.20
N LYS A 117 5.91 19.72 11.99
CA LYS A 117 4.95 18.62 11.94
C LYS A 117 4.28 18.37 13.29
N VAL A 118 5.03 18.42 14.39
CA VAL A 118 4.47 18.30 15.74
C VAL A 118 3.52 19.45 16.03
N LEU A 119 3.92 20.69 15.73
CA LEU A 119 3.06 21.86 15.92
C LEU A 119 1.76 21.73 15.14
N LYS A 120 1.83 21.33 13.87
CA LYS A 120 0.65 21.14 13.02
C LYS A 120 -0.31 20.08 13.56
N ILE A 121 0.21 18.93 14.01
CA ILE A 121 -0.61 17.88 14.61
C ILE A 121 -1.27 18.38 15.89
N CYS A 122 -0.55 19.11 16.76
CA CYS A 122 -1.11 19.69 17.97
C CYS A 122 -2.20 20.73 17.66
N GLU A 123 -2.01 21.59 16.66
CA GLU A 123 -3.02 22.55 16.21
C GLU A 123 -4.27 21.86 15.65
N GLU A 124 -4.12 20.80 14.86
CA GLU A 124 -5.24 20.00 14.34
C GLU A 124 -6.03 19.32 15.47
N LEU A 125 -5.35 18.81 16.50
CA LEU A 125 -6.01 18.20 17.67
C LEU A 125 -6.72 19.26 18.53
N ASN A 126 -6.09 20.40 18.79
CA ASN A 126 -6.69 21.46 19.60
C ASN A 126 -7.85 22.18 18.87
N SER A 127 -7.80 22.25 17.53
CA SER A 127 -8.90 22.81 16.74
C SER A 127 -10.11 21.87 16.64
N THR A 128 -9.92 20.56 16.80
CA THR A 128 -11.02 19.59 16.87
C THR A 128 -11.70 19.57 18.24
N GLU A 129 -10.97 19.80 19.34
CA GLU A 129 -11.57 19.98 20.67
C GLU A 129 -12.51 21.21 20.72
N ASN A 130 -12.15 22.32 20.07
CA ASN A 130 -13.01 23.51 20.00
C ASN A 130 -14.28 23.35 19.14
N SER A 131 -14.41 22.26 18.38
CA SER A 131 -15.59 21.98 17.54
C SER A 131 -16.60 21.05 18.23
N LEU A 132 -16.28 20.49 19.40
CA LEU A 132 -17.15 19.53 20.10
C LEU A 132 -18.14 20.19 21.07
N ASP A 133 -18.05 21.51 21.28
CA ASP A 133 -18.92 22.23 22.24
C ASP A 133 -20.26 22.72 21.67
N GLU A 134 -20.56 22.53 20.38
CA GLU A 134 -21.83 23.00 19.78
C GLU A 134 -22.70 21.94 19.09
N HIS A 135 -22.35 20.65 19.16
CA HIS A 135 -23.22 19.60 18.61
C HIS A 135 -23.50 18.47 19.62
N VAL A 136 -24.33 18.77 20.61
CA VAL A 136 -25.18 17.73 21.25
C VAL A 136 -26.24 17.35 20.21
N GLY A 137 -25.82 16.58 19.21
CA GLY A 137 -26.72 15.80 18.37
C GLY A 137 -27.31 14.70 19.23
N THR A 138 -28.63 14.71 19.37
CA THR A 138 -29.39 13.62 19.97
C THR A 138 -29.37 12.46 18.97
N ASP A 139 -28.29 11.68 18.98
CA ASP A 139 -28.22 10.44 18.21
C ASP A 139 -28.99 9.38 18.98
N GLU A 140 -30.30 9.33 18.70
CA GLU A 140 -31.17 8.16 18.91
C GLU A 140 -30.75 7.05 17.95
N GLU A 141 -29.50 6.59 18.04
CA GLU A 141 -29.02 5.39 17.37
C GLU A 141 -29.03 4.24 18.38
N SER A 142 -30.21 3.60 18.45
CA SER A 142 -30.42 2.20 18.82
C SER A 142 -29.26 1.54 19.56
N GLU A 143 -29.31 1.56 20.91
CA GLU A 143 -28.49 0.74 21.81
C GLU A 143 -28.75 -0.77 21.57
N GLN A 144 -28.29 -1.30 20.43
CA GLN A 144 -28.06 -2.72 20.30
C GLN A 144 -26.73 -3.02 20.98
N ALA A 145 -26.80 -3.16 22.31
CA ALA A 145 -25.70 -3.71 23.08
C ALA A 145 -25.41 -5.12 22.55
N HIS A 146 -24.46 -5.24 21.63
CA HIS A 146 -23.97 -6.52 21.13
C HIS A 146 -23.33 -7.27 22.30
N THR A 147 -24.10 -8.15 22.93
CA THR A 147 -23.63 -8.96 24.04
C THR A 147 -22.76 -10.08 23.47
N LEU A 148 -21.50 -10.16 23.91
CA LEU A 148 -20.61 -11.27 23.58
C LEU A 148 -21.16 -12.55 24.24
N GLY A 149 -21.88 -13.37 23.47
CA GLY A 149 -22.67 -14.48 24.02
C GLY A 149 -21.88 -15.74 24.40
N SER A 150 -20.66 -15.91 23.88
CA SER A 150 -19.75 -16.99 24.30
C SER A 150 -18.36 -16.82 23.68
N PHE A 151 -17.35 -17.37 24.34
CA PHE A 151 -16.01 -17.53 23.80
C PHE A 151 -15.70 -19.02 23.65
N ASN A 152 -15.06 -19.39 22.54
CA ASN A 152 -14.55 -20.75 22.39
C ASN A 152 -13.36 -20.94 23.32
N SER A 153 -13.34 -22.03 24.09
CA SER A 153 -12.19 -22.39 24.90
C SER A 153 -11.04 -22.84 24.00
N PHE A 154 -9.82 -22.36 24.28
CA PHE A 154 -8.63 -22.78 23.57
C PHE A 154 -7.94 -23.94 24.28
N THR A 155 -7.36 -24.85 23.50
CA THR A 155 -6.51 -25.92 24.00
C THR A 155 -5.07 -25.42 24.24
N LYS A 156 -4.32 -26.17 25.04
CA LYS A 156 -2.91 -25.89 25.34
C LYS A 156 -2.08 -25.79 24.05
N GLU A 157 -2.34 -26.71 23.13
CA GLU A 157 -1.63 -26.85 21.88
C GLU A 157 -1.93 -25.66 20.95
N GLU A 158 -3.19 -25.21 20.89
CA GLU A 158 -3.60 -24.05 20.10
C GLU A 158 -2.95 -22.75 20.61
N ILE A 159 -2.98 -22.50 21.92
CA ILE A 159 -2.35 -21.30 22.50
C ILE A 159 -0.84 -21.31 22.26
N GLY A 160 -0.19 -22.48 22.39
CA GLY A 160 1.23 -22.63 22.10
C GLY A 160 1.58 -22.29 20.65
N VAL A 161 0.79 -22.79 19.70
CA VAL A 161 0.98 -22.49 18.27
C VAL A 161 0.79 -20.99 18.00
N ILE A 162 -0.24 -20.37 18.58
CA ILE A 162 -0.51 -18.93 18.41
C ILE A 162 0.68 -18.11 18.93
N ILE A 163 1.16 -18.38 20.15
CA ILE A 163 2.27 -17.64 20.77
C ILE A 163 3.57 -17.77 19.97
N ILE A 164 3.86 -18.96 19.42
CA ILE A 164 5.09 -19.20 18.66
C ILE A 164 5.01 -18.65 17.23
N THR A 165 3.88 -18.84 16.55
CA THR A 165 3.79 -18.64 15.09
C THR A 165 3.09 -17.36 14.67
N GLN A 166 2.20 -16.81 15.51
CA GLN A 166 1.33 -15.70 15.14
C GLN A 166 1.61 -14.43 15.94
N SER A 167 2.17 -14.55 17.15
CA SER A 167 2.50 -13.41 17.98
C SER A 167 3.79 -12.71 17.53
N PRO A 168 3.73 -11.41 17.19
CA PRO A 168 4.94 -10.65 16.89
C PRO A 168 5.77 -10.46 18.17
N CYS A 169 7.11 -10.45 18.03
CA CYS A 169 8.04 -10.19 19.12
C CYS A 169 8.05 -8.70 19.53
N LYS A 170 6.90 -8.20 19.95
CA LYS A 170 6.71 -6.85 20.46
C LYS A 170 6.52 -6.93 21.96
N THR A 171 7.05 -5.94 22.66
CA THR A 171 6.92 -5.82 24.10
C THR A 171 6.66 -4.38 24.48
N CYS A 172 5.82 -4.16 25.48
CA CYS A 172 5.52 -2.85 26.05
C CYS A 172 5.95 -2.80 27.53
N LEU A 173 5.94 -1.60 28.12
CA LEU A 173 6.34 -1.38 29.52
C LEU A 173 5.46 -2.10 30.55
N LEU A 174 4.27 -2.56 30.15
CA LEU A 174 3.35 -3.29 31.02
C LEU A 174 3.52 -4.82 30.93
N ASP A 175 4.37 -5.32 30.02
CA ASP A 175 4.54 -6.76 29.88
C ASP A 175 5.41 -7.32 31.02
N CYS A 176 4.88 -8.30 31.74
CA CYS A 176 5.64 -8.97 32.80
C CYS A 176 6.79 -9.83 32.27
N ILE A 177 6.73 -10.25 31.01
CA ILE A 177 7.74 -11.10 30.35
C ILE A 177 7.85 -10.66 28.89
N LEU A 178 9.08 -10.50 28.40
CA LEU A 178 9.29 -10.20 26.99
C LEU A 178 8.84 -11.39 26.12
N THR A 179 8.08 -11.11 25.06
CA THR A 179 7.51 -12.13 24.15
C THR A 179 8.57 -13.08 23.58
N GLN A 180 9.79 -12.58 23.36
CA GLN A 180 10.94 -13.40 22.92
C GLN A 180 11.33 -14.49 23.94
N PHE A 181 11.22 -14.20 25.23
CA PHE A 181 11.46 -15.18 26.31
C PHE A 181 10.27 -16.10 26.49
N LEU A 182 9.05 -15.60 26.35
CA LEU A 182 7.83 -16.42 26.41
C LEU A 182 7.81 -17.50 25.31
N GLN A 183 8.34 -17.20 24.13
CA GLN A 183 8.42 -18.15 23.01
C GLN A 183 9.48 -19.26 23.21
N GLN A 184 10.33 -19.18 24.23
CA GLN A 184 11.31 -20.22 24.50
C GLN A 184 10.61 -21.50 25.01
N PRO A 185 10.92 -22.69 24.47
CA PRO A 185 10.28 -23.95 24.85
C PRO A 185 10.19 -24.22 26.37
N PRO A 186 11.24 -23.98 27.19
CA PRO A 186 11.16 -24.26 28.62
C PRO A 186 10.24 -23.27 29.37
N VAL A 187 10.17 -22.02 28.93
CA VAL A 187 9.34 -20.98 29.56
C VAL A 187 7.88 -21.17 29.17
N LEU A 188 7.63 -21.43 27.89
CA LEU A 188 6.28 -21.69 27.38
C LEU A 188 5.67 -22.92 28.05
N ALA A 189 6.41 -24.03 28.19
CA ALA A 189 5.90 -25.25 28.81
C ALA A 189 5.40 -25.03 30.26
N VAL A 190 6.03 -24.12 31.00
CA VAL A 190 5.67 -23.80 32.40
C VAL A 190 4.48 -22.85 32.47
N LEU A 191 4.41 -21.85 31.58
CA LEU A 191 3.39 -20.80 31.63
C LEU A 191 2.11 -21.13 30.88
N LEU A 192 2.18 -21.98 29.87
CA LEU A 192 1.07 -22.33 29.01
C LEU A 192 -0.14 -22.94 29.75
N PRO A 193 0.03 -23.80 30.78
CA PRO A 193 -1.07 -24.20 31.66
C PRO A 193 -1.74 -23.03 32.38
N GLN A 194 -0.95 -22.06 32.86
CA GLN A 194 -1.48 -20.89 33.58
C GLN A 194 -2.27 -19.97 32.64
N ILE A 195 -1.77 -19.75 31.44
CA ILE A 195 -2.43 -18.94 30.41
C ILE A 195 -3.76 -19.58 30.01
N THR A 196 -3.79 -20.90 29.77
CA THR A 196 -5.04 -21.62 29.44
C THR A 196 -6.09 -21.56 30.56
N THR A 197 -5.66 -21.56 31.83
CA THR A 197 -6.60 -21.47 32.96
C THR A 197 -7.18 -20.07 33.17
N LEU A 198 -6.44 -19.02 32.81
CA LEU A 198 -6.93 -17.65 32.90
C LEU A 198 -8.12 -17.44 31.96
N GLU A 199 -8.04 -17.93 30.72
CA GLU A 199 -9.15 -17.84 29.76
C GLU A 199 -10.43 -18.53 30.25
N LEU A 200 -10.30 -19.73 30.83
CA LEU A 200 -11.46 -20.45 31.40
C LEU A 200 -12.15 -19.64 32.50
N ARG A 201 -11.40 -18.87 33.30
CA ARG A 201 -11.95 -18.03 34.36
C ARG A 201 -12.74 -16.84 33.82
N TRP A 202 -12.31 -16.25 32.70
CA TRP A 202 -13.03 -15.17 32.03
C TRP A 202 -14.29 -15.68 31.33
N SER A 203 -14.25 -16.88 30.75
CA SER A 203 -15.43 -17.50 30.13
C SER A 203 -16.55 -17.87 31.11
N ALA A 204 -16.23 -18.00 32.41
CA ALA A 204 -17.20 -18.31 33.46
C ALA A 204 -17.81 -17.06 34.15
N LEU A 205 -17.32 -15.86 33.83
CA LEU A 205 -17.76 -14.58 34.40
C LEU A 205 -18.67 -13.78 33.45
N ILE A 206 -18.92 -14.31 32.25
CA ILE A 206 -19.87 -13.81 31.25
C ILE A 206 -21.07 -14.76 31.25
#